data_AF-T1AMC1-F1
#
_entry.id   AF-T1AMC1-F1
#
_cell.length_a   1.000
_cell.length_b   1.000
_cell.length_c   1.000
_cell.angle_alpha   90.00
_cell.angle_beta   90.00
_cell.angle_gamma   90.00
#
_symmetry.space_group_name_H-M   'P 1'
#
loop_
_entity.id
_entity.type
_entity.pdbx_description
1 polymer ?
#
loop_
_entity_poly.entity_id
_entity_poly.type
_entity_poly.pdbx_seq_one_letter_code
_entity_poly.pdbx_strand_id
1 'polypeptide(L)'
;MEVQNEEEKTMWKGRIGNDKQGLDTLAEKLSVIERSNNQKIVGVYINPTGNYHVPLQHFLQSKGYRVVAVNPIISANARKMDNLGRTKNDSADAATLASIPWKKKGMQGARSHERDELSELTRMHEAVDRNITRIVNSIWSDIAAVFP
;
A
#
# COMPACT_ATOMS: atom_id res chain seq x y z
N MET A 1 -2.28 1.54 10.93
CA MET A 1 -3.64 1.58 10.37
C MET A 1 -4.48 2.52 11.22
N GLU A 2 -5.40 3.24 10.58
CA GLU A 2 -6.32 4.15 11.26
C GLU A 2 -7.70 4.03 10.62
N VAL A 3 -8.75 4.06 11.45
CA VAL A 3 -10.15 4.08 11.02
C VAL A 3 -10.76 5.37 11.54
N GLN A 4 -11.41 6.13 10.66
CA GLN A 4 -12.02 7.42 10.95
C GLN A 4 -13.49 7.43 10.52
N ASN A 5 -14.32 8.25 11.17
CA ASN A 5 -15.67 8.57 10.70
C ASN A 5 -15.66 9.77 9.73
N GLU A 6 -16.84 10.20 9.28
CA GLU A 6 -16.98 11.34 8.35
C GLU A 6 -16.53 12.69 8.93
N GLU A 7 -16.50 12.81 10.26
CA GLU A 7 -16.04 13.99 11.01
C GLU A 7 -14.51 13.94 11.25
N GLU A 8 -13.78 13.05 10.58
CA GLU A 8 -12.35 12.78 10.78
C GLU A 8 -11.98 12.30 12.20
N LYS A 9 -12.97 11.91 13.02
CA LYS A 9 -12.74 11.38 14.36
C LYS A 9 -12.17 9.97 14.28
N THR A 10 -11.00 9.77 14.91
CA THR A 10 -10.36 8.46 15.01
C THR A 10 -11.21 7.49 15.83
N MET A 11 -11.67 6.42 15.18
CA MET A 11 -12.41 5.32 15.80
C MET A 11 -11.48 4.24 16.33
N TRP A 12 -10.38 4.01 15.62
CA TRP A 12 -9.35 3.08 16.03
C TRP A 12 -8.02 3.40 15.36
N LYS A 13 -6.92 3.15 16.09
CA LYS A 13 -5.55 3.31 15.60
C LYS A 13 -4.69 2.19 16.15
N GLY A 14 -3.89 1.56 15.29
CA GLY A 14 -3.02 0.48 15.72
C GLY A 14 -2.07 -0.02 14.63
N ARG A 15 -1.13 -0.86 15.04
CA ARG A 15 -0.25 -1.64 14.15
C ARG A 15 -0.76 -3.06 14.07
N ILE A 16 -0.68 -3.65 12.89
CA ILE A 16 -1.09 -5.02 12.58
C ILE A 16 0.04 -5.66 11.79
N GLY A 17 0.38 -6.90 12.11
CA GLY A 17 1.35 -7.70 11.36
C GLY A 17 0.80 -8.10 9.99
N ASN A 18 1.67 -8.18 8.97
CA ASN A 18 1.30 -8.67 7.65
C ASN A 18 1.43 -10.20 7.56
N ASP A 19 0.80 -10.88 8.51
CA ASP A 19 0.71 -12.33 8.59
C ASP A 19 -0.76 -12.73 8.82
N LYS A 20 -1.05 -14.03 8.77
CA LYS A 20 -2.42 -14.53 8.93
C LYS A 20 -3.06 -14.07 10.25
N GLN A 21 -2.33 -14.13 11.35
CA GLN A 21 -2.85 -13.77 12.67
C GLN A 21 -3.16 -12.28 12.76
N GLY A 22 -2.29 -11.44 12.19
CA GLY A 22 -2.51 -10.00 12.09
C GLY A 22 -3.73 -9.66 11.23
N LEU A 23 -3.87 -10.31 10.07
CA LEU A 23 -5.03 -10.10 9.18
C LEU A 23 -6.35 -10.55 9.83
N ASP A 24 -6.36 -11.67 10.54
CA ASP A 24 -7.53 -12.14 11.28
C ASP A 24 -7.90 -11.16 12.42
N THR A 25 -6.89 -10.67 13.15
CA THR A 25 -7.06 -9.63 14.19
C THR A 25 -7.64 -8.35 13.59
N LEU A 26 -7.18 -7.94 12.42
CA LEU A 26 -7.71 -6.77 11.72
C LEU A 26 -9.19 -6.99 11.37
N ALA A 27 -9.56 -8.12 10.77
CA ALA A 27 -10.94 -8.40 10.41
C ALA A 27 -11.88 -8.38 11.63
N GLU A 28 -11.43 -8.91 12.76
CA GLU A 28 -12.18 -8.84 14.02
C GLU A 28 -12.36 -7.39 14.48
N LYS A 29 -11.29 -6.58 14.48
CA LYS A 29 -11.38 -5.16 14.87
C LYS A 29 -12.33 -4.37 13.96
N LEU A 30 -12.26 -4.56 12.65
CA LEU A 30 -13.19 -3.92 11.71
C LEU A 30 -14.63 -4.33 12.01
N SER A 31 -14.88 -5.62 12.25
CA SER A 31 -16.22 -6.13 12.60
C SER A 31 -16.75 -5.53 13.91
N VAL A 32 -15.90 -5.38 14.92
CA VAL A 32 -16.27 -4.74 16.20
C VAL A 32 -16.64 -3.28 15.98
N ILE A 33 -15.84 -2.53 15.22
CA ILE A 33 -16.09 -1.12 14.92
C ILE A 33 -17.41 -0.94 14.15
N GLU A 34 -17.69 -1.81 13.17
CA GLU A 34 -18.94 -1.73 12.42
C GLU A 34 -20.16 -1.96 13.32
N ARG A 35 -20.08 -2.97 14.21
CA ARG A 35 -21.16 -3.28 15.16
C ARG A 35 -21.36 -2.20 16.20
N SER A 36 -20.28 -1.68 16.80
CA SER A 36 -20.37 -0.69 17.88
C SER A 36 -20.94 0.65 17.40
N ASN A 37 -20.72 1.00 16.13
CA ASN A 37 -21.18 2.26 15.56
C ASN A 37 -22.43 2.11 14.68
N ASN A 38 -22.93 0.89 14.50
CA ASN A 38 -24.02 0.56 13.58
C ASN A 38 -23.81 1.16 12.17
N GLN A 39 -22.56 1.15 11.70
CA GLN A 39 -22.11 1.77 10.45
C GLN A 39 -21.15 0.83 9.72
N LYS A 40 -21.19 0.82 8.39
CA LYS A 40 -20.30 0.02 7.55
C LYS A 40 -19.05 0.79 7.16
N ILE A 41 -17.93 0.08 7.01
CA ILE A 41 -16.71 0.69 6.48
C ILE A 41 -16.89 0.98 4.99
N VAL A 42 -16.87 2.26 4.64
CA VAL A 42 -17.13 2.76 3.27
C VAL A 42 -15.97 2.46 2.30
N GLY A 43 -14.74 2.38 2.82
CA GLY A 43 -13.57 2.02 2.04
C GLY A 43 -12.29 1.94 2.86
N VAL A 44 -11.35 1.13 2.39
CA VAL A 44 -10.00 1.01 2.95
C VAL A 44 -9.01 1.60 1.95
N TYR A 45 -8.27 2.61 2.39
CA TYR A 45 -7.31 3.34 1.54
C TYR A 45 -5.89 2.88 1.88
N ILE A 46 -5.19 2.32 0.89
CA ILE A 46 -3.84 1.76 1.07
C ILE A 46 -2.87 2.53 0.19
N ASN A 47 -1.70 2.87 0.71
CA ASN A 47 -0.59 3.40 -0.08
C ASN A 47 0.36 2.25 -0.45
N PRO A 48 0.34 1.74 -1.69
CA PRO A 48 1.14 0.59 -2.10
C PRO A 48 2.63 0.92 -1.99
N THR A 49 3.35 0.20 -1.14
CA THR A 49 4.81 0.29 -1.02
C THR A 49 5.39 -1.06 -1.42
N GLY A 50 5.77 -1.20 -2.70
CA GLY A 50 6.10 -2.50 -3.28
C GLY A 50 4.92 -3.49 -3.21
N ASN A 51 5.21 -4.78 -3.20
CA ASN A 51 4.17 -5.83 -3.29
C ASN A 51 3.57 -6.25 -1.93
N TYR A 52 4.04 -5.67 -0.83
CA TYR A 52 3.61 -6.01 0.54
C TYR A 52 2.11 -5.80 0.79
N HIS A 53 1.48 -4.90 0.03
CA HIS A 53 0.07 -4.58 0.17
C HIS A 53 -0.86 -5.61 -0.49
N VAL A 54 -0.34 -6.44 -1.42
CA VAL A 54 -1.14 -7.36 -2.23
C VAL A 54 -1.89 -8.38 -1.36
N PRO A 55 -1.28 -9.08 -0.39
CA PRO A 55 -2.00 -10.02 0.48
C PRO A 55 -3.10 -9.34 1.30
N LEU A 56 -2.81 -8.16 1.86
CA LEU A 56 -3.77 -7.36 2.63
C LEU A 56 -4.97 -6.92 1.77
N GLN A 57 -4.70 -6.47 0.54
CA GLN A 57 -5.73 -6.04 -0.39
C GLN A 57 -6.65 -7.21 -0.77
N HIS A 58 -6.09 -8.36 -1.17
CA HIS A 58 -6.89 -9.54 -1.51
C HIS A 58 -7.69 -10.04 -0.31
N PHE A 59 -7.09 -10.09 0.87
CA PHE A 59 -7.78 -10.51 2.10
C PHE A 59 -9.00 -9.63 2.38
N LEU A 60 -8.84 -8.30 2.37
CA LEU A 60 -9.94 -7.37 2.64
C LEU A 60 -11.03 -7.43 1.56
N GLN A 61 -10.64 -7.53 0.29
CA GLN A 61 -11.60 -7.71 -0.83
C GLN A 61 -12.39 -9.01 -0.70
N SER A 62 -11.75 -10.11 -0.30
CA SER A 62 -12.43 -11.40 -0.06
C SER A 62 -13.47 -11.35 1.07
N LYS A 63 -13.32 -10.40 2.00
CA LYS A 63 -14.26 -10.12 3.10
C LYS A 63 -15.34 -9.11 2.74
N GLY A 64 -15.36 -8.61 1.49
CA GLY A 64 -16.35 -7.66 0.98
C GLY A 64 -16.00 -6.19 1.24
N TYR A 65 -14.80 -5.89 1.73
CA TYR A 65 -14.37 -4.50 1.89
C TYR A 65 -13.92 -3.92 0.55
N ARG A 66 -14.34 -2.67 0.28
CA ARG A 66 -13.83 -1.91 -0.83
C ARG A 66 -12.43 -1.39 -0.51
N VAL A 67 -11.42 -1.87 -1.24
CA VAL A 67 -10.03 -1.42 -1.08
C VAL A 67 -9.63 -0.51 -2.23
N VAL A 68 -9.03 0.63 -1.93
CA VAL A 68 -8.56 1.62 -2.91
C VAL A 68 -7.06 1.84 -2.71
N ALA A 69 -6.28 1.49 -3.73
CA ALA A 69 -4.87 1.86 -3.80
C ALA A 69 -4.75 3.35 -4.15
N VAL A 70 -4.11 4.12 -3.27
CA VAL A 70 -3.90 5.56 -3.44
C VAL A 70 -2.55 5.80 -4.08
N ASN A 71 -2.50 6.58 -5.16
CA ASN A 71 -1.25 6.94 -5.81
C ASN A 71 -0.30 7.65 -4.82
N PRO A 72 0.97 7.21 -4.69
CA PRO A 72 1.95 7.81 -3.79
C PRO A 72 2.14 9.32 -3.94
N ILE A 73 1.98 9.87 -5.16
CA ILE A 73 2.07 11.31 -5.41
C ILE A 73 0.91 12.05 -4.75
N ILE A 74 -0.29 11.48 -4.79
CA ILE A 74 -1.50 12.06 -4.20
C ILE A 74 -1.37 12.06 -2.68
N SER A 75 -0.95 10.94 -2.10
CA SER A 75 -0.72 10.85 -0.65
C SER A 75 0.42 11.78 -0.22
N ALA A 76 1.47 11.97 -1.02
CA ALA A 76 2.52 12.94 -0.75
C ALA A 76 2.01 14.40 -0.79
N ASN A 77 1.16 14.75 -1.77
CA ASN A 77 0.58 16.09 -1.86
C ASN A 77 -0.40 16.38 -0.72
N ALA A 78 -1.27 15.43 -0.38
CA ALA A 78 -2.16 15.55 0.78
C ALA A 78 -1.35 15.76 2.08
N ARG A 79 -0.26 15.02 2.25
CA ARG A 79 0.66 15.20 3.37
C ARG A 79 1.32 16.57 3.40
N LYS A 80 1.73 17.14 2.26
CA LYS A 80 2.31 18.49 2.21
C LYS A 80 1.31 19.56 2.64
N MET A 81 0.03 19.37 2.32
CA MET A 81 -1.03 20.30 2.72
C MET A 81 -1.37 20.16 4.21
N ASP A 82 -1.40 18.94 4.75
CA ASP A 82 -1.74 18.67 6.15
C ASP A 82 -0.54 18.87 7.12
N ASN A 83 0.69 18.63 6.66
CA ASN A 83 1.92 18.75 7.46
C ASN A 83 2.79 19.92 6.99
N LEU A 84 2.43 21.14 7.42
CA LEU A 84 3.33 22.30 7.39
C LEU A 84 4.49 22.07 8.38
N GLY A 85 5.52 21.32 7.96
CA GLY A 85 6.79 21.19 8.69
C GLY A 85 6.93 20.03 9.68
N ARG A 86 6.05 19.02 9.67
CA ARG A 86 6.17 17.81 10.51
C ARG A 86 6.89 16.66 9.80
N THR A 87 7.74 15.96 10.56
CA THR A 87 8.51 14.80 10.10
C THR A 87 7.61 13.63 9.70
N LYS A 88 8.02 12.85 8.70
CA LYS A 88 7.34 11.63 8.24
C LYS A 88 7.04 10.71 9.42
N ASN A 89 5.77 10.39 9.66
CA ASN A 89 5.32 9.48 10.70
C ASN A 89 4.24 8.58 10.12
N ASP A 90 4.42 7.25 10.21
CA ASP A 90 3.47 6.25 9.72
C ASP A 90 2.05 6.47 10.28
N SER A 91 1.96 7.00 11.50
CA SER A 91 0.70 7.32 12.16
C SER A 91 0.00 8.54 11.59
N ALA A 92 0.75 9.52 11.08
CA ALA A 92 0.21 10.70 10.41
C ALA A 92 -0.15 10.35 8.96
N ASP A 93 0.69 9.54 8.30
CA ASP A 93 0.44 9.02 6.96
C ASP A 93 -0.88 8.22 6.92
N ALA A 94 -1.15 7.39 7.93
CA ALA A 94 -2.41 6.64 8.04
C ALA A 94 -3.64 7.54 8.22
N ALA A 95 -3.53 8.60 9.03
CA ALA A 95 -4.61 9.58 9.23
C ALA A 95 -4.89 10.38 7.95
N THR A 96 -3.85 10.83 7.25
CA THR A 96 -4.00 11.53 5.98
C THR A 96 -4.66 10.62 4.94
N LEU A 97 -4.29 9.34 4.85
CA LEU A 97 -4.94 8.39 3.93
C LEU A 97 -6.41 8.16 4.27
N ALA A 98 -6.76 8.06 5.56
CA ALA A 98 -8.13 7.86 6.02
C ALA A 98 -9.03 9.07 5.74
N SER A 99 -8.47 10.29 5.66
CA SER A 99 -9.24 11.52 5.38
C SER A 99 -9.46 11.83 3.89
N ILE A 100 -8.74 11.16 2.98
CA ILE A 100 -8.92 11.31 1.52
C ILE A 100 -10.38 11.21 1.04
N PRO A 101 -11.19 10.22 1.45
CA PRO A 101 -12.61 10.16 1.05
C PRO A 101 -13.40 11.44 1.35
N TRP A 102 -13.10 12.09 2.47
CA TRP A 102 -13.83 13.26 2.95
C TRP A 102 -13.36 14.52 2.22
N LYS A 103 -12.04 14.66 2.03
CA LYS A 103 -11.41 15.85 1.41
C LYS A 103 -11.53 15.87 -0.13
N LYS A 104 -11.63 14.71 -0.80
CA LYS A 104 -11.79 14.62 -2.27
C LYS A 104 -12.86 13.61 -2.66
N LYS A 105 -14.12 14.06 -2.72
CA LYS A 105 -15.29 13.23 -3.11
C LYS A 105 -15.22 12.57 -4.51
N GLY A 106 -14.24 12.89 -5.35
CA GLY A 106 -14.10 12.32 -6.71
C GLY A 106 -12.95 11.31 -6.92
N MET A 107 -12.15 10.99 -5.90
CA MET A 107 -10.94 10.15 -6.06
C MET A 107 -11.22 8.65 -5.87
N GLN A 108 -12.42 8.25 -6.28
CA GLN A 108 -12.94 6.91 -6.13
C GLN A 108 -12.73 6.14 -7.43
N GLY A 109 -11.58 5.47 -7.56
CA GLY A 109 -11.37 4.48 -8.61
C GLY A 109 -10.25 4.84 -9.57
N ALA A 110 -9.02 4.45 -9.22
CA ALA A 110 -8.06 4.04 -10.22
C ALA A 110 -8.09 2.51 -10.25
N ARG A 111 -8.41 1.92 -11.41
CA ARG A 111 -8.27 0.48 -11.67
C ARG A 111 -6.82 0.09 -11.37
N SER A 112 -6.57 -0.50 -10.21
CA SER A 112 -5.22 -0.82 -9.73
C SER A 112 -4.70 -2.15 -10.28
N HIS A 113 -5.59 -3.12 -10.46
CA HIS A 113 -5.18 -4.51 -10.62
C HIS A 113 -4.36 -4.79 -11.90
N GLU A 114 -4.78 -4.24 -13.04
CA GLU A 114 -4.19 -4.55 -14.35
C GLU A 114 -2.81 -3.91 -14.56
N ARG A 115 -2.51 -2.79 -13.87
CA ARG A 115 -1.20 -2.13 -13.96
C ARG A 115 -0.16 -2.74 -13.02
N ASP A 116 -0.57 -3.37 -11.94
CA ASP A 116 0.34 -3.94 -10.95
C ASP A 116 1.05 -5.18 -11.51
N GLU A 117 0.33 -6.07 -12.21
CA GLU A 117 0.90 -7.26 -12.86
C GLU A 117 1.94 -6.89 -13.94
N LEU A 118 1.62 -5.90 -14.79
CA LEU A 118 2.54 -5.40 -15.81
C LEU A 118 3.78 -4.74 -15.19
N SER A 119 3.61 -4.05 -14.07
CA SER A 119 4.72 -3.44 -13.35
C SER A 119 5.63 -4.48 -12.69
N GLU A 120 5.06 -5.57 -12.17
CA GLU A 120 5.84 -6.71 -11.67
C GLU A 120 6.60 -7.42 -12.77
N LEU A 121 5.95 -7.69 -13.91
CA LEU A 121 6.59 -8.31 -15.07
C LEU A 121 7.78 -7.48 -15.58
N THR A 122 7.60 -6.16 -15.65
CA THR A 122 8.66 -5.22 -16.05
C THR A 122 9.84 -5.27 -15.07
N ARG A 123 9.59 -5.27 -13.76
CA ARG A 123 10.65 -5.39 -12.75
C ARG A 123 11.40 -6.72 -12.82
N MET A 124 10.68 -7.81 -13.10
CA MET A 124 11.30 -9.13 -13.31
C MET A 124 12.18 -9.13 -14.56
N HIS A 125 11.71 -8.55 -15.67
CA HIS A 125 12.48 -8.42 -16.90
C HIS A 125 13.79 -7.65 -16.65
N GLU A 126 13.74 -6.48 -16.01
CA GLU A 126 14.94 -5.71 -15.69
C GLU A 126 15.91 -6.48 -14.77
N ALA A 127 15.39 -7.30 -13.85
CA ALA A 127 16.23 -8.12 -12.99
C ALA A 127 16.98 -9.21 -13.78
N VAL A 128 16.33 -9.80 -14.78
CA VAL A 128 16.95 -10.75 -15.71
C VAL A 128 18.02 -10.05 -16.54
N ASP A 129 17.74 -8.87 -17.11
CA ASP A 129 18.72 -8.11 -17.90
C ASP A 129 19.99 -7.75 -17.09
N ARG A 130 19.80 -7.34 -15.83
CA ARG A 130 20.92 -7.08 -14.91
C ARG A 130 21.74 -8.34 -14.64
N ASN A 131 21.08 -9.49 -14.49
CA ASN A 131 21.77 -10.77 -14.29
C ASN A 131 22.55 -11.20 -15.52
N ILE A 132 21.99 -11.06 -16.72
CA ILE A 132 22.68 -11.35 -17.99
C ILE A 132 23.93 -10.47 -18.09
N THR A 133 23.78 -9.16 -17.90
CA THR A 133 24.89 -8.20 -17.96
C THR A 133 26.00 -8.57 -16.97
N ARG A 134 25.64 -8.93 -15.74
CA ARG A 134 26.58 -9.37 -14.71
C ARG A 134 27.32 -10.65 -15.10
N ILE A 135 26.62 -11.65 -15.64
CA ILE A 135 27.21 -12.92 -16.07
C ILE A 135 28.16 -12.69 -17.25
N VAL A 136 27.74 -11.90 -18.24
CA VAL A 136 28.58 -11.57 -19.40
C VAL A 136 29.86 -10.87 -18.96
N ASN A 137 29.77 -9.89 -18.06
CA ASN A 137 30.95 -9.20 -17.53
C ASN A 137 31.87 -10.13 -16.73
N SER A 138 31.31 -11.08 -15.97
CA SER A 138 32.08 -12.11 -15.27
C SER A 138 32.87 -12.98 -16.25
N ILE A 139 32.20 -13.47 -17.31
CA ILE A 139 32.84 -14.30 -18.33
C ILE A 139 33.95 -13.52 -19.04
N TRP A 140 33.72 -12.26 -19.41
CA TRP A 140 34.75 -11.42 -20.00
C TRP A 140 35.96 -11.24 -19.09
N SER A 141 35.72 -11.02 -17.80
CA SER A 141 36.79 -10.93 -16.80
C SER A 141 37.59 -12.22 -16.69
N ASP A 142 36.91 -13.37 -16.66
CA ASP A 142 37.56 -14.69 -16.57
C ASP A 142 38.37 -15.01 -17.84
N ILE A 143 37.82 -14.70 -19.02
CA ILE A 143 38.52 -14.86 -20.30
C ILE A 143 39.77 -13.97 -20.35
N ALA A 144 39.66 -12.70 -19.97
CA ALA A 144 40.80 -11.78 -19.94
C ALA A 144 41.90 -12.22 -18.96
N ALA A 145 41.54 -12.92 -17.88
CA ALA A 145 42.51 -13.46 -16.93
C ALA A 145 43.28 -14.68 -17.49
N VAL A 146 42.64 -15.50 -18.34
CA VAL A 146 43.26 -16.69 -18.94
C VAL A 146 43.98 -16.38 -20.25
N PHE A 147 43.50 -15.38 -20.99
CA PHE A 147 44.05 -14.93 -22.28
C PHE A 147 44.31 -13.41 -22.26
N PRO A 148 45.44 -12.95 -21.67
CA PRO A 148 45.82 -11.54 -21.62
C PRO A 148 46.13 -10.93 -22.99
#